data_AF-A0AAE1MIV2-F1
#
_entry.id   AF-A0AAE1MIV2-F1
#
_cell.length_a   1.000
_cell.length_b   1.000
_cell.length_c   1.000
_cell.angle_alpha   90.00
_cell.angle_beta   90.00
_cell.angle_gamma   90.00
#
_symmetry.space_group_name_H-M   'P 1'
#
loop_
_entity.id
_entity.type
_entity.pdbx_description
1 polymer ?
#
loop_
_entity_poly.entity_id
_entity_poly.type
_entity_poly.pdbx_seq_one_letter_code
_entity_poly.pdbx_strand_id
1 'polypeptide(L)'
;MAGKNVYIRFRCSTGDAMGMNMVSKGVQHVLDYLREGFPDMDVIGVSGNYCSDKKAAAVNWIEGRGKSVVCEAIIKEEVVKKVLKTSVGSLVELNMLKNLTGSALAGALGGFNAHASNIVSAIYIATGQDPAQNVESSHCITMMEAVNDGKDLHISVTMPSIEVGTVGGGTQLASQSACLNLLGVKGASKESPGANSRLLATVVAGSVLAGELSLLSAIAAGQLVRSHMKYNRSSKDVSKVVS
;
A
#
# COMPACT_ATOMS: atom_id res chain seq x y z
N MET A 1 -8.44 -22.86 -13.70
CA MET A 1 -8.39 -24.33 -13.53
C MET A 1 -7.02 -24.81 -13.96
N ALA A 2 -6.48 -25.86 -13.34
CA ALA A 2 -5.23 -26.51 -13.75
C ALA A 2 -5.44 -28.03 -13.72
N GLY A 3 -5.69 -28.63 -14.88
CA GLY A 3 -6.16 -30.02 -14.95
C GLY A 3 -7.45 -30.21 -14.15
N LYS A 4 -7.48 -31.19 -13.26
CA LYS A 4 -8.62 -31.45 -12.35
C LYS A 4 -8.74 -30.49 -11.16
N ASN A 5 -7.79 -29.57 -11.00
CA ASN A 5 -7.77 -28.66 -9.84
C ASN A 5 -8.51 -27.36 -10.15
N VAL A 6 -9.41 -26.97 -9.25
CA VAL A 6 -10.14 -25.69 -9.29
C VAL A 6 -9.65 -24.78 -8.17
N TYR A 7 -9.35 -23.53 -8.51
CA TYR A 7 -8.92 -22.50 -7.56
C TYR A 7 -10.02 -21.45 -7.51
N ILE A 8 -10.75 -21.39 -6.39
CA ILE A 8 -11.90 -20.50 -6.23
C ILE A 8 -11.46 -19.29 -5.40
N ARG A 9 -11.61 -18.08 -5.95
CA ARG A 9 -11.26 -16.83 -5.27
C ARG A 9 -12.50 -16.15 -4.71
N PHE A 10 -12.83 -16.46 -3.46
CA PHE A 10 -13.93 -15.82 -2.75
C PHE A 10 -13.60 -14.35 -2.43
N ARG A 11 -14.56 -13.45 -2.65
CA ARG A 11 -14.49 -12.04 -2.26
C ARG A 11 -15.69 -11.67 -1.42
N CYS A 12 -15.47 -11.01 -0.29
CA CYS A 12 -16.52 -10.57 0.60
C CYS A 12 -16.12 -9.30 1.35
N SER A 13 -17.14 -8.55 1.78
CA SER A 13 -16.96 -7.41 2.68
C SER A 13 -16.79 -7.90 4.12
N THR A 14 -15.90 -7.26 4.88
CA THR A 14 -15.50 -7.71 6.23
C THR A 14 -15.75 -6.64 7.30
N GLY A 15 -16.57 -5.64 6.97
CA GLY A 15 -16.77 -4.45 7.79
C GLY A 15 -15.44 -3.72 8.01
N ASP A 16 -15.18 -3.36 9.26
CA ASP A 16 -13.96 -2.64 9.67
C ASP A 16 -12.79 -3.56 10.05
N ALA A 17 -12.99 -4.88 10.01
CA ALA A 17 -11.88 -5.82 10.15
C ALA A 17 -11.15 -5.97 8.81
N MET A 18 -9.84 -6.24 8.86
CA MET A 18 -9.09 -6.67 7.67
C MET A 18 -9.69 -7.98 7.11
N GLY A 19 -10.09 -8.88 8.01
CA GLY A 19 -11.11 -9.89 7.72
C GLY A 19 -10.63 -11.29 7.38
N MET A 20 -9.32 -11.56 7.33
CA MET A 20 -8.78 -12.90 7.00
C MET A 20 -9.46 -14.06 7.73
N ASN A 21 -9.60 -13.99 9.06
CA ASN A 21 -10.27 -15.06 9.83
C ASN A 21 -11.77 -15.19 9.52
N MET A 22 -12.45 -14.05 9.29
CA MET A 22 -13.87 -14.01 8.95
C MET A 22 -14.12 -14.65 7.58
N VAL A 23 -13.29 -14.29 6.59
CA VAL A 23 -13.36 -14.84 5.23
C VAL A 23 -13.10 -16.34 5.26
N SER A 24 -12.02 -16.80 5.91
CA SER A 24 -11.69 -18.23 5.98
C SER A 24 -12.81 -19.06 6.60
N LYS A 25 -13.45 -18.55 7.66
CA LYS A 25 -14.61 -19.23 8.28
C LYS A 25 -15.80 -19.30 7.31
N GLY A 26 -16.14 -18.20 6.64
CA GLY A 26 -17.21 -18.19 5.65
C GLY A 26 -16.95 -19.13 4.48
N VAL A 27 -15.71 -19.15 3.98
CA VAL A 27 -15.28 -20.04 2.90
C VAL A 27 -15.39 -21.50 3.30
N GLN A 28 -15.02 -21.88 4.53
CA GLN A 28 -15.18 -23.26 5.01
C GLN A 28 -16.64 -23.72 4.90
N HIS A 29 -17.58 -22.90 5.37
CA HIS A 29 -19.01 -23.22 5.27
C HIS A 29 -19.51 -23.33 3.83
N VAL A 30 -19.02 -22.46 2.93
CA VAL A 30 -19.37 -22.54 1.50
C VAL A 30 -18.82 -23.81 0.87
N LEU A 31 -17.59 -24.21 1.22
CA LEU A 31 -16.98 -25.44 0.71
C LEU A 31 -17.71 -26.69 1.22
N ASP A 32 -18.14 -26.68 2.48
CA ASP A 32 -18.94 -27.77 3.05
C ASP A 32 -20.31 -27.89 2.34
N TYR A 33 -20.97 -26.76 2.06
CA TYR A 33 -22.21 -26.73 1.28
C TYR A 33 -22.01 -27.24 -0.16
N LEU A 34 -20.93 -26.84 -0.84
CA LEU A 34 -20.65 -27.28 -2.20
C LEU A 34 -20.44 -28.80 -2.29
N ARG A 35 -19.90 -29.44 -1.25
CA ARG A 35 -19.75 -30.91 -1.21
C ARG A 35 -21.08 -31.65 -1.23
N GLU A 36 -22.18 -31.04 -0.80
CA GLU A 36 -23.51 -31.66 -0.86
C GLU A 36 -23.96 -31.85 -2.33
N GLY A 37 -23.62 -30.90 -3.21
CA GLY A 37 -23.92 -30.96 -4.64
C GLY A 37 -22.87 -31.65 -5.49
N PHE A 38 -21.62 -31.70 -5.01
CA PHE A 38 -20.47 -32.33 -5.69
C PHE A 38 -19.78 -33.32 -4.73
N PRO A 39 -20.35 -34.51 -4.50
CA PRO A 39 -19.84 -35.47 -3.51
C PRO A 39 -18.48 -36.07 -3.87
N ASP A 40 -18.05 -35.94 -5.12
CA ASP A 40 -16.72 -36.31 -5.62
C ASP A 40 -15.69 -35.17 -5.51
N MET A 41 -16.08 -33.98 -5.03
CA MET A 41 -15.18 -32.85 -4.81
C MET A 41 -14.31 -33.06 -3.57
N ASP A 42 -13.00 -33.10 -3.79
CA ASP A 42 -12.00 -33.10 -2.71
C ASP A 42 -11.47 -31.67 -2.43
N VAL A 43 -11.55 -31.24 -1.17
CA VAL A 43 -11.05 -29.92 -0.74
C VAL A 43 -9.67 -30.10 -0.16
N ILE A 44 -8.66 -29.81 -0.98
CA ILE A 44 -7.24 -29.92 -0.59
C ILE A 44 -6.85 -28.88 0.45
N GLY A 45 -7.46 -27.69 0.41
CA GLY A 45 -7.22 -26.66 1.41
C GLY A 45 -8.02 -25.39 1.17
N VAL A 46 -8.29 -24.66 2.26
CA VAL A 46 -9.01 -23.37 2.23
C VAL A 46 -8.16 -22.26 1.58
N SER A 47 -6.83 -22.40 1.61
CA SER A 47 -5.89 -21.48 0.95
C SER A 47 -5.03 -22.22 -0.07
N GLY A 48 -5.40 -22.12 -1.34
CA GLY A 48 -4.61 -22.64 -2.47
C GLY A 48 -3.62 -21.63 -3.05
N ASN A 49 -3.18 -20.65 -2.26
CA ASN A 49 -2.39 -19.48 -2.69
C ASN A 49 -3.03 -18.58 -3.77
N TYR A 50 -4.29 -18.81 -4.15
CA TYR A 50 -5.02 -17.98 -5.10
C TYR A 50 -5.76 -16.80 -4.44
N CYS A 51 -5.51 -16.54 -3.15
CA CYS A 51 -5.96 -15.33 -2.47
C CYS A 51 -5.38 -14.06 -3.11
N SER A 52 -4.06 -13.90 -3.36
CA SER A 52 -2.91 -14.48 -2.61
C SER A 52 -2.69 -13.67 -1.33
N ASP A 53 -2.08 -14.22 -0.27
CA ASP A 53 -1.85 -13.50 1.00
C ASP A 53 -0.38 -13.48 1.40
N LYS A 54 0.22 -12.29 1.56
CA LYS A 54 1.64 -12.09 1.91
C LYS A 54 2.61 -12.62 0.85
N LYS A 55 2.18 -12.73 -0.41
CA LYS A 55 3.02 -13.14 -1.55
C LYS A 55 2.77 -12.21 -2.73
N ALA A 56 3.85 -11.76 -3.39
CA ALA A 56 3.74 -10.97 -4.60
C ALA A 56 3.00 -11.77 -5.69
N ALA A 57 1.80 -11.32 -6.07
CA ALA A 57 0.93 -12.04 -6.99
C ALA A 57 0.15 -11.09 -7.91
N ALA A 58 0.18 -11.38 -9.21
CA ALA A 58 -0.46 -10.54 -10.22
C ALA A 58 -1.97 -10.47 -10.04
N VAL A 59 -2.58 -11.52 -9.50
CA VAL A 59 -4.01 -11.57 -9.22
C VAL A 59 -4.44 -10.47 -8.23
N ASN A 60 -3.58 -10.06 -7.29
CA ASN A 60 -3.89 -8.97 -6.35
C ASN A 60 -3.70 -7.60 -7.00
N TRP A 61 -2.76 -7.47 -7.95
CA TRP A 61 -2.56 -6.26 -8.74
C TRP A 61 -3.73 -5.99 -9.69
N ILE A 62 -4.15 -7.01 -10.45
CA ILE A 62 -5.13 -6.89 -11.53
C ILE A 62 -6.55 -6.77 -10.98
N GLU A 63 -6.88 -7.58 -9.98
CA GLU A 63 -8.26 -7.73 -9.51
C GLU A 63 -8.52 -7.05 -8.15
N GLY A 64 -7.46 -6.52 -7.53
CA GLY A 64 -7.48 -5.99 -6.18
C GLY A 64 -7.55 -7.04 -5.07
N ARG A 65 -7.32 -6.59 -3.83
CA ARG A 65 -7.50 -7.36 -2.58
C ARG A 65 -7.59 -6.40 -1.39
N GLY A 66 -8.57 -6.58 -0.50
CA GLY A 66 -8.79 -5.58 0.56
C GLY A 66 -9.44 -4.32 -0.01
N LYS A 67 -8.75 -3.18 0.03
CA LYS A 67 -9.24 -1.89 -0.47
C LYS A 67 -8.39 -1.42 -1.65
N SER A 68 -9.05 -1.12 -2.77
CA SER A 68 -8.43 -0.47 -3.92
C SER A 68 -8.65 1.04 -3.81
N VAL A 69 -7.57 1.82 -3.81
CA VAL A 69 -7.60 3.26 -3.54
C VAL A 69 -6.79 4.00 -4.58
N VAL A 70 -7.35 5.12 -5.05
CA VAL A 70 -6.64 6.14 -5.84
C VAL A 70 -6.61 7.42 -5.03
N CYS A 71 -5.45 8.08 -5.00
CA CYS A 71 -5.29 9.41 -4.44
C CYS A 71 -4.57 10.30 -5.45
N GLU A 72 -4.99 11.55 -5.58
CA GLU A 72 -4.40 12.50 -6.52
C GLU A 72 -4.32 13.91 -5.91
N ALA A 73 -3.41 14.72 -6.45
CA ALA A 73 -3.24 16.12 -6.09
C ALA A 73 -2.68 16.93 -7.25
N ILE A 74 -2.97 18.23 -7.26
CA ILE A 74 -2.30 19.22 -8.11
C ILE A 74 -1.37 20.06 -7.24
N ILE A 75 -0.08 20.05 -7.56
CA ILE A 75 0.96 20.79 -6.86
C ILE A 75 1.36 21.99 -7.72
N LYS A 76 1.09 23.20 -7.20
CA LYS A 76 1.39 24.44 -7.92
C LYS A 76 2.89 24.60 -8.19
N GLU A 77 3.23 25.22 -9.32
CA GLU A 77 4.61 25.50 -9.74
C GLU A 77 5.47 26.08 -8.60
N GLU A 78 4.91 27.05 -7.88
CA GLU A 78 5.59 27.74 -6.79
C GLU A 78 5.96 26.80 -5.64
N VAL A 79 5.12 25.79 -5.35
CA VAL A 79 5.36 24.78 -4.32
C VAL A 79 6.43 23.81 -4.80
N VAL A 80 6.38 23.39 -6.08
CA VAL A 80 7.42 22.53 -6.67
C VAL A 80 8.79 23.20 -6.60
N LYS A 81 8.88 24.48 -6.94
CA LYS A 81 10.14 25.24 -6.88
C LYS A 81 10.57 25.56 -5.45
N LYS A 82 9.68 26.10 -4.61
CA LYS A 82 10.05 26.62 -3.28
C LYS A 82 10.14 25.54 -2.22
N VAL A 83 9.32 24.50 -2.27
CA VAL A 83 9.31 23.44 -1.25
C VAL A 83 10.09 22.22 -1.72
N LEU A 84 9.76 21.71 -2.91
CA LEU A 84 10.35 20.48 -3.45
C LEU A 84 11.73 20.68 -4.09
N LYS A 85 12.12 21.95 -4.32
CA LYS A 85 13.44 22.35 -4.85
C LYS A 85 13.79 21.68 -6.19
N THR A 86 12.78 21.50 -7.05
CA THR A 86 12.92 20.88 -8.38
C THR A 86 12.01 21.56 -9.39
N SER A 87 11.86 20.99 -10.58
CA SER A 87 10.95 21.44 -11.64
C SER A 87 9.91 20.37 -11.98
N VAL A 88 8.76 20.78 -12.53
CA VAL A 88 7.71 19.85 -12.99
C VAL A 88 8.26 18.90 -14.06
N GLY A 89 8.96 19.43 -15.06
CA GLY A 89 9.56 18.62 -16.13
C GLY A 89 10.50 17.54 -15.60
N SER A 90 11.37 17.89 -14.65
CA SER A 90 12.30 16.93 -14.03
C SER A 90 11.57 15.83 -13.25
N LEU A 91 10.47 16.15 -12.57
CA LEU A 91 9.66 15.15 -11.85
C LEU A 91 8.94 14.20 -12.79
N VAL A 92 8.33 14.73 -13.84
CA VAL A 92 7.63 13.93 -14.86
C VAL A 92 8.62 12.99 -15.56
N GLU A 93 9.76 13.52 -16.02
CA GLU A 93 10.80 12.72 -16.67
C GLU A 93 11.35 11.64 -15.74
N LEU A 94 11.69 11.99 -14.49
CA LEU A 94 12.18 11.02 -13.52
C LEU A 94 11.15 9.92 -13.25
N ASN A 95 9.87 10.26 -13.07
CA ASN A 95 8.82 9.27 -12.82
C ASN A 95 8.70 8.28 -14.00
N MET A 96 8.71 8.79 -15.24
CA MET A 96 8.68 7.97 -16.46
C MET A 96 9.88 7.02 -16.55
N LEU A 97 11.09 7.52 -16.30
CA LEU A 97 12.31 6.73 -16.43
C LEU A 97 12.50 5.75 -15.27
N LYS A 98 12.23 6.17 -14.03
CA LYS A 98 12.45 5.36 -12.83
C LYS A 98 11.27 4.43 -12.56
N ASN A 99 10.10 5.00 -12.26
CA ASN A 99 8.98 4.26 -11.70
C ASN A 99 8.27 3.40 -12.74
N LEU A 100 8.28 3.81 -14.02
CA LEU A 100 7.70 3.04 -15.12
C LEU A 100 8.75 2.23 -15.85
N THR A 101 9.64 2.89 -16.61
CA THR A 101 10.61 2.20 -17.47
C THR A 101 11.58 1.33 -16.67
N GLY A 102 12.16 1.86 -15.60
CA GLY A 102 13.07 1.12 -14.72
C GLY A 102 12.41 -0.09 -14.07
N SER A 103 11.19 0.08 -13.57
CA SER A 103 10.40 -1.02 -12.98
C SER A 103 10.02 -2.09 -14.02
N ALA A 104 9.68 -1.67 -15.24
CA ALA A 104 9.41 -2.59 -16.35
C ALA A 104 10.65 -3.41 -16.72
N LEU A 105 11.82 -2.77 -16.83
CA LEU A 105 13.10 -3.46 -17.07
C LEU A 105 13.47 -4.42 -15.93
N ALA A 106 13.13 -4.08 -14.69
CA ALA A 106 13.35 -4.93 -13.53
C ALA A 106 12.36 -6.10 -13.41
N GLY A 107 11.31 -6.17 -14.25
CA GLY A 107 10.24 -7.17 -14.12
C GLY A 107 9.43 -7.00 -12.82
N ALA A 108 9.30 -5.76 -12.33
CA ALA A 108 8.61 -5.49 -11.08
C ALA A 108 7.10 -5.81 -11.19
N LEU A 109 6.57 -6.53 -10.22
CA LEU A 109 5.14 -6.84 -10.11
C LEU A 109 4.47 -5.86 -9.15
N GLY A 110 3.63 -4.96 -9.67
CA GLY A 110 2.93 -3.94 -8.87
C GLY A 110 3.83 -2.88 -8.23
N GLY A 111 5.14 -2.90 -8.53
CA GLY A 111 6.15 -2.03 -7.93
C GLY A 111 6.49 -0.80 -8.78
N PHE A 112 5.49 -0.10 -9.32
CA PHE A 112 5.68 1.06 -10.20
C PHE A 112 5.72 2.39 -9.41
N ASN A 113 6.53 2.41 -8.35
CA ASN A 113 6.60 3.49 -7.36
C ASN A 113 8.03 3.65 -6.83
N ALA A 114 8.27 4.70 -6.04
CA ALA A 114 9.57 4.99 -5.47
C ALA A 114 9.79 4.23 -4.16
N HIS A 115 8.87 4.35 -3.19
CA HIS A 115 9.00 3.75 -1.86
C HIS A 115 7.68 3.57 -1.11
N ALA A 116 6.58 3.22 -1.79
CA ALA A 116 5.28 3.00 -1.15
C ALA A 116 5.37 2.05 0.06
N SER A 117 6.20 1.00 -0.06
CA SER A 117 6.49 0.03 1.01
C SER A 117 6.99 0.67 2.31
N ASN A 118 7.79 1.74 2.26
CA ASN A 118 8.28 2.41 3.46
C ASN A 118 7.12 3.03 4.25
N ILE A 119 6.24 3.74 3.56
CA ILE A 119 5.11 4.44 4.17
C ILE A 119 4.07 3.46 4.68
N VAL A 120 3.74 2.44 3.87
CA VAL A 120 2.80 1.37 4.25
C VAL A 120 3.30 0.67 5.52
N SER A 121 4.56 0.24 5.55
CA SER A 121 5.15 -0.44 6.72
C SER A 121 5.11 0.43 7.97
N ALA A 122 5.47 1.71 7.87
CA ALA A 122 5.46 2.64 9.00
C ALA A 122 4.06 2.81 9.59
N ILE A 123 3.06 3.04 8.75
CA ILE A 123 1.66 3.17 9.19
C ILE A 123 1.15 1.85 9.76
N TYR A 124 1.49 0.72 9.12
CA TYR A 124 1.01 -0.60 9.53
C TYR A 124 1.50 -0.95 10.94
N ILE A 125 2.78 -0.73 11.21
CA ILE A 125 3.38 -0.96 12.53
C ILE A 125 2.76 -0.02 13.57
N ALA A 126 2.61 1.27 13.24
CA ALA A 126 2.05 2.26 14.15
C ALA A 126 0.58 2.00 14.49
N THR A 127 -0.20 1.50 13.53
CA THR A 127 -1.66 1.33 13.67
C THR A 127 -2.10 -0.10 13.94
N GLY A 128 -1.16 -1.03 14.15
CA GLY A 128 -1.45 -2.42 14.55
C GLY A 128 -2.02 -3.30 13.44
N GLN A 129 -1.65 -3.01 12.19
CA GLN A 129 -1.91 -3.87 11.04
C GLN A 129 -0.93 -5.05 11.02
N ASP A 130 -1.07 -5.96 10.06
CA ASP A 130 -0.14 -7.06 9.84
C ASP A 130 1.01 -6.60 8.91
N PRO A 131 2.24 -6.40 9.41
CA PRO A 131 3.34 -5.86 8.59
C PRO A 131 3.75 -6.80 7.45
N ALA A 132 3.45 -8.11 7.53
CA ALA A 132 3.76 -9.04 6.45
C ALA A 132 2.88 -8.82 5.22
N GLN A 133 1.71 -8.18 5.38
CA GLN A 133 0.83 -7.81 4.27
C GLN A 133 1.35 -6.62 3.46
N ASN A 134 2.44 -5.97 3.91
CA ASN A 134 3.14 -4.95 3.12
C ASN A 134 3.57 -5.47 1.74
N VAL A 135 3.85 -6.77 1.59
CA VAL A 135 4.21 -7.40 0.31
C VAL A 135 3.21 -7.05 -0.81
N GLU A 136 1.92 -7.02 -0.49
CA GLU A 136 0.86 -6.76 -1.48
C GLU A 136 0.21 -5.39 -1.27
N SER A 137 0.13 -4.93 -0.03
CA SER A 137 -0.43 -3.61 0.31
C SER A 137 0.42 -2.45 -0.19
N SER A 138 1.70 -2.69 -0.52
CA SER A 138 2.59 -1.71 -1.14
C SER A 138 2.58 -1.72 -2.66
N HIS A 139 1.77 -2.58 -3.29
CA HIS A 139 1.51 -2.47 -4.72
C HIS A 139 0.97 -1.07 -5.03
N CYS A 140 1.70 -0.34 -5.87
CA CYS A 140 1.42 1.05 -6.15
C CYS A 140 1.98 1.41 -7.52
N ILE A 141 1.18 2.12 -8.32
CA ILE A 141 1.66 2.86 -9.48
C ILE A 141 1.56 4.36 -9.21
N THR A 142 2.67 5.05 -9.39
CA THR A 142 2.77 6.51 -9.26
C THR A 142 2.79 7.14 -10.65
N MET A 143 1.86 8.03 -10.92
CA MET A 143 1.78 8.78 -12.17
C MET A 143 2.00 10.26 -11.91
N MET A 144 2.68 10.93 -12.85
CA MET A 144 2.99 12.35 -12.78
C MET A 144 2.82 12.96 -14.16
N GLU A 145 2.05 14.04 -14.23
CA GLU A 145 1.74 14.74 -15.47
C GLU A 145 1.90 16.24 -15.29
N ALA A 146 2.41 16.90 -16.32
CA ALA A 146 2.45 18.36 -16.35
C ALA A 146 1.07 18.88 -16.78
N VAL A 147 0.47 19.74 -15.98
CA VAL A 147 -0.87 20.30 -16.21
C VAL A 147 -0.81 21.83 -16.19
N ASN A 148 -1.90 22.50 -16.61
CA ASN A 148 -1.97 23.96 -16.66
C ASN A 148 -0.81 24.58 -17.46
N ASP A 149 -0.69 24.19 -18.73
CA ASP A 149 0.40 24.58 -19.65
C ASP A 149 1.80 24.21 -19.15
N GLY A 150 1.88 23.12 -18.37
CA GLY A 150 3.12 22.59 -17.82
C GLY A 150 3.65 23.33 -16.58
N LYS A 151 2.87 24.25 -16.02
CA LYS A 151 3.25 24.99 -14.80
C LYS A 151 3.07 24.15 -13.55
N ASP A 152 1.99 23.40 -13.47
CA ASP A 152 1.64 22.64 -12.28
C ASP A 152 1.88 21.15 -12.50
N LEU A 153 2.08 20.42 -11.40
CA LEU A 153 2.23 18.98 -11.41
C LEU A 153 0.94 18.32 -10.94
N HIS A 154 0.33 17.50 -11.78
CA HIS A 154 -0.60 16.48 -11.31
C HIS A 154 0.20 15.25 -10.87
N ILE A 155 -0.11 14.73 -9.69
CA ILE A 155 0.44 13.48 -9.18
C ILE A 155 -0.71 12.60 -8.74
N SER A 156 -0.62 11.30 -9.03
CA SER A 156 -1.52 10.30 -8.46
C SER A 156 -0.79 9.03 -8.04
N VAL A 157 -1.37 8.33 -7.07
CA VAL A 157 -1.00 6.97 -6.69
C VAL A 157 -2.23 6.08 -6.76
N THR A 158 -2.07 4.89 -7.35
CA THR A 158 -3.11 3.86 -7.39
C THR A 158 -2.60 2.61 -6.69
N MET A 159 -3.31 2.21 -5.63
CA MET A 159 -2.96 1.09 -4.77
C MET A 159 -4.12 0.09 -4.74
N PRO A 160 -4.07 -0.98 -5.54
CA PRO A 160 -5.23 -1.85 -5.74
C PRO A 160 -5.46 -2.84 -4.59
N SER A 161 -4.47 -3.07 -3.73
CA SER A 161 -4.46 -4.18 -2.78
C SER A 161 -4.15 -3.81 -1.32
N ILE A 162 -4.68 -2.68 -0.81
CA ILE A 162 -4.44 -2.26 0.58
C ILE A 162 -5.25 -3.12 1.57
N GLU A 163 -4.55 -3.91 2.38
CA GLU A 163 -5.15 -4.77 3.41
C GLU A 163 -5.05 -4.12 4.79
N VAL A 164 -6.13 -3.47 5.20
CA VAL A 164 -6.20 -2.80 6.51
C VAL A 164 -7.50 -3.10 7.25
N GLY A 165 -7.43 -2.97 8.58
CA GLY A 165 -8.57 -3.00 9.47
C GLY A 165 -8.37 -2.09 10.68
N THR A 166 -9.48 -1.72 11.31
CA THR A 166 -9.51 -0.89 12.54
C THR A 166 -10.07 -1.65 13.74
N VAL A 167 -10.45 -2.92 13.51
CA VAL A 167 -10.91 -3.91 14.48
C VAL A 167 -10.12 -5.22 14.31
N GLY A 168 -9.79 -5.88 15.43
CA GLY A 168 -9.11 -7.17 15.46
C GLY A 168 -7.59 -7.08 15.34
N GLY A 169 -6.91 -8.21 15.56
CA GLY A 169 -5.45 -8.28 15.49
C GLY A 169 -4.73 -7.30 16.44
N GLY A 170 -3.62 -6.73 15.97
CA GLY A 170 -2.79 -5.78 16.72
C GLY A 170 -3.48 -4.43 16.99
N THR A 171 -4.59 -4.13 16.31
CA THR A 171 -5.33 -2.87 16.51
C THR A 171 -5.89 -2.73 17.92
N GLN A 172 -5.98 -3.80 18.71
CA GLN A 172 -6.51 -3.79 20.08
C GLN A 172 -5.47 -3.37 21.13
N LEU A 173 -4.17 -3.40 20.77
CA LEU A 173 -3.10 -3.00 21.67
C LEU A 173 -3.21 -1.50 21.96
N ALA A 174 -2.88 -1.09 23.18
CA ALA A 174 -3.11 0.28 23.65
C ALA A 174 -2.41 1.34 22.79
N SER A 175 -1.12 1.12 22.48
CA SER A 175 -0.32 2.06 21.67
C SER A 175 -0.85 2.19 20.24
N GLN A 176 -1.14 1.07 19.58
CA GLN A 176 -1.69 1.03 18.22
C GLN A 176 -3.10 1.64 18.18
N SER A 177 -3.89 1.42 19.23
CA SER A 177 -5.21 2.03 19.39
C SER A 177 -5.10 3.55 19.49
N ALA A 178 -4.11 4.08 20.21
CA ALA A 178 -3.88 5.52 20.30
C ALA A 178 -3.57 6.14 18.92
N CYS A 179 -2.76 5.47 18.10
CA CYS A 179 -2.49 5.92 16.72
C CYS A 179 -3.75 5.89 15.84
N LEU A 180 -4.59 4.86 15.96
CA LEU A 180 -5.88 4.80 15.26
C LEU A 180 -6.86 5.87 15.74
N ASN A 181 -6.85 6.21 17.03
CA ASN A 181 -7.64 7.30 17.60
C ASN A 181 -7.20 8.67 17.08
N LEU A 182 -5.88 8.89 16.93
CA LEU A 182 -5.34 10.12 16.34
C LEU A 182 -5.85 10.35 14.92
N LEU A 183 -6.01 9.26 14.16
CA LEU A 183 -6.56 9.28 12.81
C LEU A 183 -8.10 9.28 12.79
N GLY A 184 -8.78 9.19 13.94
CA GLY A 184 -10.24 9.19 14.05
C GLY A 184 -10.91 7.91 13.54
N VAL A 185 -10.18 6.82 13.36
CA VAL A 185 -10.69 5.58 12.71
C VAL A 185 -10.72 4.37 13.63
N LYS A 186 -10.48 4.51 14.93
CA LYS A 186 -10.41 3.35 15.82
C LYS A 186 -11.77 2.65 15.96
N GLY A 187 -11.76 1.31 15.85
CA GLY A 187 -12.92 0.48 16.10
C GLY A 187 -13.86 0.36 14.90
N ALA A 188 -14.99 -0.31 15.13
CA ALA A 188 -16.04 -0.46 14.12
C ALA A 188 -16.80 0.85 13.95
N SER A 189 -17.09 1.24 12.72
CA SER A 189 -17.98 2.36 12.45
C SER A 189 -19.41 1.95 12.83
N LYS A 190 -20.06 2.78 13.65
CA LYS A 190 -21.46 2.60 14.05
C LYS A 190 -22.45 3.04 12.97
N GLU A 191 -22.03 3.94 12.08
CA GLU A 191 -22.88 4.53 11.04
C GLU A 191 -22.86 3.68 9.76
N SER A 192 -21.67 3.26 9.33
CA SER A 192 -21.50 2.51 8.08
C SER A 192 -20.38 1.48 8.22
N PRO A 193 -20.71 0.17 8.32
CA PRO A 193 -19.70 -0.88 8.42
C PRO A 193 -18.59 -0.75 7.36
N GLY A 194 -17.35 -0.75 7.83
CA GLY A 194 -16.17 -0.60 6.97
C GLY A 194 -15.74 0.83 6.70
N ALA A 195 -16.49 1.85 7.12
CA ALA A 195 -16.13 3.25 6.87
C ALA A 195 -14.78 3.63 7.50
N ASN A 196 -14.50 3.16 8.71
CA ASN A 196 -13.23 3.44 9.38
C ASN A 196 -12.07 2.76 8.65
N SER A 197 -12.24 1.51 8.24
CA SER A 197 -11.19 0.81 7.47
C SER A 197 -10.96 1.40 6.07
N ARG A 198 -12.00 1.93 5.42
CA ARG A 198 -11.88 2.66 4.14
C ARG A 198 -11.13 3.97 4.36
N LEU A 199 -11.47 4.74 5.40
CA LEU A 199 -10.76 5.98 5.73
C LEU A 199 -9.29 5.72 6.06
N LEU A 200 -8.98 4.65 6.82
CA LEU A 200 -7.58 4.26 7.07
C LEU A 200 -6.84 3.92 5.76
N ALA A 201 -7.48 3.21 4.83
CA ALA A 201 -6.88 2.92 3.52
C ALA A 201 -6.60 4.21 2.72
N THR A 202 -7.51 5.19 2.77
CA THR A 202 -7.31 6.52 2.17
C THR A 202 -6.14 7.27 2.83
N VAL A 203 -6.01 7.22 4.15
CA VAL A 203 -4.86 7.80 4.87
C VAL A 203 -3.55 7.14 4.43
N VAL A 204 -3.52 5.81 4.28
CA VAL A 204 -2.35 5.09 3.77
C VAL A 204 -1.98 5.58 2.37
N ALA A 205 -2.94 5.60 1.43
CA ALA A 205 -2.69 6.03 0.06
C ALA A 205 -2.25 7.50 -0.04
N GLY A 206 -2.92 8.41 0.68
CA GLY A 206 -2.53 9.82 0.72
C GLY A 206 -1.15 10.03 1.35
N SER A 207 -0.79 9.26 2.37
CA SER A 207 0.56 9.30 2.94
C SER A 207 1.60 8.77 1.95
N VAL A 208 1.28 7.72 1.19
CA VAL A 208 2.14 7.20 0.12
C VAL A 208 2.35 8.28 -0.94
N LEU A 209 1.29 8.95 -1.41
CA LEU A 209 1.40 10.06 -2.37
C LEU A 209 2.35 11.16 -1.87
N ALA A 210 2.21 11.58 -0.60
CA ALA A 210 3.10 12.57 0.00
C ALA A 210 4.56 12.08 0.06
N GLY A 211 4.75 10.81 0.42
CA GLY A 211 6.07 10.16 0.41
C GLY A 211 6.69 10.11 -0.98
N GLU A 212 5.93 9.70 -1.98
CA GLU A 212 6.37 9.62 -3.38
C GLU A 212 6.79 10.98 -3.91
N LEU A 213 5.96 12.01 -3.69
CA LEU A 213 6.25 13.39 -4.08
C LEU A 213 7.58 13.87 -3.47
N SER A 214 7.77 13.63 -2.18
CA SER A 214 8.98 14.05 -1.45
C SER A 214 10.24 13.33 -1.95
N LEU A 215 10.20 12.00 -2.06
CA LEU A 215 11.36 11.21 -2.45
C LEU A 215 11.77 11.47 -3.90
N LEU A 216 10.81 11.48 -4.83
CA LEU A 216 11.08 11.77 -6.24
C LEU A 216 11.66 13.18 -6.42
N SER A 217 11.17 14.15 -5.64
CA SER A 217 11.74 15.51 -5.63
C SER A 217 13.19 15.53 -5.14
N ALA A 218 13.50 14.82 -4.07
CA ALA A 218 14.86 14.72 -3.55
C ALA A 218 15.82 14.03 -4.53
N ILE A 219 15.36 13.03 -5.29
CA ILE A 219 16.13 12.36 -6.34
C ILE A 219 16.34 13.32 -7.52
N ALA A 220 15.27 13.96 -8.02
CA ALA A 220 15.33 14.89 -9.14
C ALA A 220 16.26 16.09 -8.85
N ALA A 221 16.31 16.55 -7.60
CA ALA A 221 17.21 17.62 -7.17
C ALA A 221 18.66 17.15 -6.87
N GLY A 222 18.97 15.85 -6.99
CA GLY A 222 20.28 15.29 -6.65
C GLY A 222 20.61 15.32 -5.15
N GLN A 223 19.61 15.45 -4.28
CA GLN A 223 19.78 15.67 -2.84
C GLN A 223 19.71 14.39 -2.00
N LEU A 224 19.34 13.24 -2.59
CA LEU A 224 19.10 12.01 -1.83
C LEU A 224 20.28 11.60 -0.94
N VAL A 225 21.50 11.55 -1.50
CA VAL A 225 22.70 11.13 -0.76
C VAL A 225 23.00 12.09 0.38
N ARG A 226 22.86 13.40 0.15
CA ARG A 226 23.12 14.44 1.18
C ARG A 226 22.13 14.35 2.34
N SER A 227 20.86 14.08 2.05
CA SER A 227 19.81 13.93 3.07
C SER A 227 20.00 12.65 3.90
N HIS A 228 20.34 11.53 3.27
CA HIS A 228 20.66 10.29 3.99
C HIS A 228 21.88 10.45 4.91
N MET A 229 22.93 11.14 4.44
CA MET A 229 24.13 11.38 5.25
C MET A 229 23.87 12.31 6.45
N LYS A 230 22.92 13.24 6.34
CA LYS A 230 22.60 14.20 7.41
C LYS A 230 21.63 13.65 8.46
N TYR A 231 20.63 12.87 8.06
CA TYR A 231 19.53 12.47 8.95
C TYR A 231 19.48 10.97 9.25
N ASN A 232 20.10 10.13 8.42
CA ASN A 232 20.07 8.66 8.56
C ASN A 232 21.43 8.08 9.00
N ARG A 233 22.38 8.95 9.40
CA ARG A 233 23.60 8.57 10.11
C ARG A 233 23.69 9.35 11.40
N SER A 234 23.82 8.62 12.51
CA SER A 234 24.18 9.20 13.81
C SER A 234 25.56 9.86 13.70
N SER A 235 25.64 11.18 13.91
CA SER A 235 26.91 11.89 14.04
C SER A 235 27.68 11.53 15.32
N LYS A 236 27.13 10.68 16.20
CA LYS A 236 27.80 10.21 17.42
C LYS A 236 28.88 9.15 17.19
N ASP A 237 28.94 8.50 16.03
CA ASP A 237 29.89 7.40 15.78
C ASP A 237 31.21 7.81 15.11
N VAL A 238 31.40 9.08 14.76
CA VAL A 238 32.63 9.53 14.05
C VAL A 238 33.62 10.28 14.97
N SER A 239 33.23 10.66 16.19
CA SER A 239 34.08 11.48 17.07
C SER A 239 34.96 10.71 18.08
N LYS A 240 35.14 9.38 17.93
CA LYS A 240 35.95 8.57 18.86
C LYS A 240 37.16 7.85 18.26
N VAL A 241 37.53 8.13 17.02
CA VAL A 241 38.73 7.53 16.40
C VAL A 241 39.70 8.59 15.89
N VAL A 242 39.97 9.63 16.70
CA VAL A 242 41.25 10.37 16.64
C VAL A 242 41.48 11.02 18.01
N SER A 243 42.27 10.38 18.87
CA SER A 243 43.04 10.97 19.97
C SER A 243 44.16 10.00 20.32
#